data_AF-A0A8R1DGJ5-F1
#
_entry.id   AF-A0A8R1DGJ5-F1
#
_cell.length_a   1.000
_cell.length_b   1.000
_cell.length_c   1.000
_cell.angle_alpha   90.00
_cell.angle_beta   90.00
_cell.angle_gamma   90.00
#
_symmetry.space_group_name_H-M   'P 1'
#
loop_
_entity.id
_entity.type
_entity.pdbx_description
1 polymer ?
#
loop_
_entity_poly.entity_id
_entity_poly.type
_entity_poly.pdbx_seq_one_letter_code
_entity_poly.pdbx_strand_id
1 'polypeptide(L)'
;MGYASASREEKLKMLKTNKTRKTTKHLNRLAGRKKLSKEIRDGMADIKNRKSSAARQRALDIEDDFVADRETHYNEEEEDLPLDMMDADIDWEKSAFATSKRRLNRKRNGNEDESESESEDVESKKRKFAGQLEEGQKELLPIKLKDGTLLRPTRQKEGKEEEESEDDGVEDEEEDQPHREDFSHLSASELLAKRRELLQQFKDTIASHANMLLANPQANVVRLRDLYNLCNGEKIHGLVREPVQKLAMASTLQVLLDVIPGYAIREQSAEEKAQKQKKETRNLVNFEESLLRYHLKYLQLCEKLSNSESFSFLLFSY
;
A
#
# COMPACT_ATOMS: atom_id res chain seq x y z
N MET A 1 -31.93 52.67 1.90
CA MET A 1 -30.63 52.80 1.22
C MET A 1 -29.76 51.63 1.69
N GLY A 2 -29.21 50.73 0.89
CA GLY A 2 -29.32 50.42 -0.52
C GLY A 2 -28.83 48.97 -0.71
N TYR A 3 -29.68 48.07 -1.22
CA TYR A 3 -29.30 46.69 -1.56
C TYR A 3 -28.79 46.63 -3.00
N ALA A 4 -27.78 47.45 -3.29
CA ALA A 4 -27.31 47.68 -4.65
C ALA A 4 -26.24 46.69 -5.13
N SER A 5 -25.65 45.86 -4.27
CA SER A 5 -24.53 44.98 -4.65
C SER A 5 -24.77 43.47 -4.56
N ALA A 6 -25.94 43.01 -4.12
CA ALA A 6 -26.21 41.57 -4.05
C ALA A 6 -26.68 41.02 -5.40
N SER A 7 -26.02 39.96 -5.88
CA SER A 7 -26.36 39.24 -7.12
C SER A 7 -27.83 38.78 -7.11
N ARG A 8 -28.47 38.66 -8.28
CA ARG A 8 -29.87 38.21 -8.43
C ARG A 8 -30.13 36.90 -7.67
N GLU A 9 -29.14 36.03 -7.58
CA GLU A 9 -29.20 34.78 -6.84
C GLU A 9 -29.18 34.96 -5.32
N GLU A 10 -28.41 35.91 -4.80
CA GLU A 10 -28.41 36.24 -3.37
C GLU A 10 -29.73 36.86 -2.95
N LYS A 11 -30.29 37.74 -3.79
CA LYS A 11 -31.64 38.29 -3.57
C LYS A 11 -32.68 37.16 -3.51
N LEU A 12 -32.60 36.16 -4.39
CA LEU A 12 -33.48 34.97 -4.40
C LEU A 12 -33.25 34.02 -3.20
N LYS A 13 -32.01 33.84 -2.74
CA LYS A 13 -31.69 33.07 -1.52
C LYS A 13 -32.25 33.75 -0.26
N MET A 14 -32.17 35.07 -0.21
CA MET A 14 -32.69 35.93 0.87
C MET A 14 -34.23 36.07 0.81
N LEU A 15 -34.85 35.81 -0.35
CA LEU A 15 -36.30 35.76 -0.56
C LEU A 15 -36.98 34.48 -0.05
N LYS A 16 -36.26 33.54 0.59
CA LYS A 16 -36.91 32.46 1.36
C LYS A 16 -37.66 33.07 2.54
N THR A 17 -38.91 33.44 2.30
CA THR A 17 -39.76 34.05 3.32
C THR A 17 -39.83 33.14 4.55
N ASN A 18 -39.94 33.72 5.74
CA ASN A 18 -40.06 32.96 6.99
C ASN A 18 -41.14 31.86 6.93
N LYS A 19 -42.18 32.06 6.10
CA LYS A 19 -43.23 31.08 5.82
C LYS A 19 -42.68 29.84 5.10
N THR A 20 -41.88 29.99 4.05
CA THR A 20 -41.26 28.86 3.31
C THR A 20 -40.28 28.04 4.16
N ARG A 21 -39.54 28.69 5.07
CA ARG A 21 -38.65 27.99 6.02
C ARG A 21 -39.44 27.23 7.08
N LYS A 22 -40.58 27.76 7.53
CA LYS A 22 -41.48 27.08 8.47
C LYS A 22 -42.18 25.88 7.82
N THR A 23 -42.67 26.01 6.58
CA THR A 23 -43.32 24.90 5.86
C THR A 23 -42.34 23.77 5.56
N THR A 24 -41.13 24.07 5.10
CA THR A 24 -40.09 23.04 4.87
C THR A 24 -39.69 22.31 6.15
N LYS A 25 -39.53 23.02 7.29
CA LYS A 25 -39.29 22.41 8.60
C LYS A 25 -40.46 21.51 9.03
N HIS A 26 -41.70 21.95 8.83
CA HIS A 26 -42.89 21.17 9.16
C HIS A 26 -42.97 19.88 8.32
N LEU A 27 -42.74 19.97 7.01
CA LEU A 27 -42.71 18.82 6.11
C LEU A 27 -41.58 17.83 6.46
N ASN A 28 -40.39 18.32 6.81
CA ASN A 28 -39.29 17.46 7.27
C ASN A 28 -39.63 16.73 8.59
N ARG A 29 -40.32 17.40 9.52
CA ARG A 29 -40.79 16.77 10.78
C ARG A 29 -41.86 15.70 10.54
N LEU A 30 -42.76 15.92 9.58
CA LEU A 30 -43.75 14.92 9.16
C LEU A 30 -43.11 13.74 8.43
N ALA A 31 -42.10 14.00 7.59
CA ALA A 31 -41.31 12.97 6.91
C ALA A 31 -40.59 12.04 7.90
N GLY A 32 -39.93 12.60 8.92
CA GLY A 32 -39.28 11.81 9.97
C GLY A 32 -40.26 10.97 10.81
N ARG A 33 -41.50 11.45 10.96
CA ARG A 33 -42.60 10.72 11.61
C ARG A 33 -43.32 9.73 10.68
N LYS A 34 -42.90 9.59 9.42
CA LYS A 34 -43.53 8.78 8.36
C LYS A 34 -45.01 9.12 8.08
N LYS A 35 -45.46 10.33 8.43
CA LYS A 35 -46.85 10.81 8.26
C LYS A 35 -47.08 11.62 6.97
N LEU A 36 -46.11 11.63 6.08
CA LEU A 36 -46.17 12.36 4.82
C LEU A 36 -46.78 11.49 3.72
N SER A 37 -47.69 12.06 2.91
CA SER A 37 -48.24 11.35 1.75
C SER A 37 -47.14 11.06 0.73
N LYS A 38 -47.36 10.03 -0.10
CA LYS A 38 -46.41 9.60 -1.12
C LYS A 38 -46.15 10.71 -2.14
N GLU A 39 -47.20 11.37 -2.63
CA GLU A 39 -47.10 12.48 -3.59
C GLU A 39 -46.23 13.64 -3.08
N ILE A 40 -46.38 14.02 -1.80
CA ILE A 40 -45.58 15.10 -1.22
C ILE A 40 -44.13 14.64 -0.98
N ARG A 41 -43.91 13.35 -0.67
CA ARG A 41 -42.57 12.76 -0.55
C ARG A 41 -41.85 12.78 -1.89
N ASP A 42 -42.53 12.35 -2.95
CA ASP A 42 -41.99 12.26 -4.30
C ASP A 42 -41.70 13.66 -4.84
N GLY A 43 -42.65 14.61 -4.71
CA GLY A 43 -42.42 16.01 -5.09
C GLY A 43 -41.27 16.69 -4.31
N MET A 44 -41.08 16.34 -3.02
CA MET A 44 -39.95 16.86 -2.24
C MET A 44 -38.61 16.23 -2.67
N ALA A 45 -38.62 14.96 -3.08
CA ALA A 45 -37.45 14.28 -3.64
C ALA A 45 -37.09 14.88 -5.00
N ASP A 46 -38.06 15.14 -5.88
CA ASP A 46 -37.86 15.76 -7.19
C ASP A 46 -37.26 17.16 -7.09
N ILE A 47 -37.75 17.99 -6.16
CA ILE A 47 -37.19 19.32 -5.92
C ILE A 47 -35.74 19.23 -5.42
N LYS A 48 -35.41 18.24 -4.60
CA LYS A 48 -34.03 18.01 -4.13
C LYS A 48 -33.14 17.49 -5.25
N ASN A 49 -33.63 16.59 -6.08
CA ASN A 49 -32.93 16.07 -7.24
C ASN A 49 -32.64 17.20 -8.24
N ARG A 50 -33.63 18.04 -8.57
CA ARG A 50 -33.44 19.20 -9.45
C ARG A 50 -32.43 20.22 -8.90
N LYS A 51 -32.44 20.47 -7.59
CA LYS A 51 -31.48 21.38 -6.94
C LYS A 51 -30.07 20.82 -6.85
N SER A 52 -29.93 19.50 -6.70
CA SER A 52 -28.63 18.82 -6.67
C SER A 52 -28.12 18.42 -8.05
N SER A 53 -28.93 18.51 -9.11
CA SER A 53 -28.55 18.15 -10.49
C SER A 53 -27.30 18.87 -10.96
N ALA A 54 -27.17 20.18 -10.73
CA ALA A 54 -25.99 20.95 -11.12
C ALA A 54 -24.74 20.59 -10.29
N ALA A 55 -24.92 20.18 -9.03
CA ALA A 55 -23.83 19.69 -8.19
C ALA A 55 -23.42 18.25 -8.56
N ARG A 56 -24.36 17.45 -9.07
CA ARG A 56 -24.09 16.10 -9.61
C ARG A 56 -23.44 16.16 -10.98
N GLN A 57 -23.82 17.11 -11.85
CA GLN A 57 -23.13 17.36 -13.13
C GLN A 57 -21.66 17.71 -12.89
N ARG A 58 -21.37 18.66 -12.00
CA ARG A 58 -19.98 18.91 -11.54
C ARG A 58 -19.28 17.69 -10.93
N ALA A 59 -20.02 16.74 -10.36
CA ALA A 59 -19.44 15.52 -9.82
C ALA A 59 -19.26 14.41 -10.87
N LEU A 60 -19.85 14.55 -12.06
CA LEU A 60 -19.65 13.65 -13.21
C LEU A 60 -18.54 14.20 -14.10
N ASP A 61 -18.48 15.51 -14.26
CA ASP A 61 -17.46 16.24 -15.02
C ASP A 61 -16.12 16.33 -14.25
N ILE A 62 -15.94 15.53 -13.18
CA ILE A 62 -14.73 15.49 -12.36
C ILE A 62 -13.51 15.16 -13.22
N GLU A 63 -13.65 14.24 -14.18
CA GLU A 63 -12.55 13.83 -15.06
C GLU A 63 -12.16 14.95 -16.03
N ASP A 64 -13.13 15.69 -16.55
CA ASP A 64 -12.90 16.87 -17.40
C ASP A 64 -12.31 18.03 -16.60
N ASP A 65 -12.79 18.26 -15.36
CA ASP A 65 -12.23 19.24 -14.43
C ASP A 65 -10.77 18.87 -14.07
N PHE A 66 -10.46 17.59 -13.83
CA PHE A 66 -9.09 17.13 -13.57
C PHE A 66 -8.18 17.25 -14.80
N VAL A 67 -8.70 16.98 -16.00
CA VAL A 67 -7.94 17.14 -17.24
C VAL A 67 -7.65 18.61 -17.50
N ALA A 68 -8.63 19.50 -17.28
CA ALA A 68 -8.46 20.94 -17.41
C ALA A 68 -7.45 21.49 -16.39
N ASP A 69 -7.52 21.10 -15.11
CA ASP A 69 -6.56 21.50 -14.06
C ASP A 69 -5.13 21.04 -14.38
N ARG A 70 -5.01 19.88 -15.03
CA ARG A 70 -3.72 19.32 -15.44
C ARG A 70 -3.16 20.03 -16.67
N GLU A 71 -4.02 20.41 -17.63
CA GLU A 71 -3.62 21.23 -18.79
C GLU A 71 -3.21 22.66 -18.39
N THR A 72 -3.85 23.26 -17.38
CA THR A 72 -3.42 24.55 -16.84
C THR A 72 -2.06 24.43 -16.16
N HIS A 73 -1.84 23.39 -15.36
CA HIS A 73 -0.53 23.12 -14.74
C HIS A 73 0.59 22.91 -15.77
N TYR A 74 0.35 22.19 -16.86
CA TYR A 74 1.37 21.98 -17.91
C TYR A 74 1.66 23.25 -18.73
N ASN A 75 0.68 24.12 -18.94
CA ASN A 75 0.90 25.40 -19.63
C ASN A 75 1.59 26.43 -18.72
N GLU A 76 1.51 26.30 -17.40
CA GLU A 76 2.18 27.17 -16.42
C GLU A 76 3.61 26.71 -16.05
N GLU A 77 4.04 25.49 -16.40
CA GLU A 77 5.41 24.99 -16.12
C GLU A 77 6.53 25.72 -16.90
N GLU A 78 6.20 26.63 -17.84
CA GLU A 78 7.18 27.55 -18.47
C GLU A 78 7.36 28.89 -17.73
N GLU A 79 6.56 29.20 -16.71
CA GLU A 79 6.76 30.36 -15.83
C GLU A 79 7.02 29.89 -14.38
N ASP A 80 8.22 30.15 -13.88
CA ASP A 80 8.65 29.85 -12.51
C ASP A 80 7.54 30.17 -11.49
N LEU A 81 7.10 29.15 -10.74
CA LEU A 81 6.02 29.23 -9.75
C LEU A 81 6.21 30.48 -8.86
N PRO A 82 5.28 31.45 -8.86
CA PRO A 82 5.44 32.65 -8.05
C PRO A 82 5.44 32.29 -6.56
N LEU A 83 6.50 32.70 -5.87
CA LEU A 83 6.81 32.43 -4.46
C LEU A 83 5.70 32.86 -3.47
N ASP A 84 4.70 33.62 -3.93
CA ASP A 84 3.56 34.16 -3.17
C ASP A 84 2.44 33.12 -2.93
N MET A 85 2.49 31.94 -3.56
CA MET A 85 1.48 30.87 -3.42
C MET A 85 1.87 29.74 -2.47
N MET A 86 3.10 29.74 -1.93
CA MET A 86 3.52 28.79 -0.89
C MET A 86 3.00 29.16 0.51
N ASP A 87 2.62 30.43 0.72
CA ASP A 87 2.16 30.98 2.00
C ASP A 87 0.67 31.35 2.02
N ALA A 88 -0.10 30.92 1.02
CA ALA A 88 -1.56 31.10 1.06
C ALA A 88 -2.15 30.16 2.13
N ASP A 89 -2.21 30.64 3.38
CA ASP A 89 -2.99 30.07 4.46
C ASP A 89 -4.43 29.84 3.97
N ILE A 90 -4.72 28.62 3.52
CA ILE A 90 -6.08 28.22 3.17
C ILE A 90 -6.90 28.45 4.44
N ASP A 91 -7.88 29.34 4.37
CA ASP A 91 -8.76 29.71 5.49
C ASP A 91 -9.67 28.52 5.86
N TRP A 92 -9.13 27.53 6.59
CA TRP A 92 -9.85 26.34 7.05
C TRP A 92 -11.05 26.68 7.94
N GLU A 93 -11.08 27.88 8.50
CA GLU A 93 -12.19 28.39 9.29
C GLU A 93 -13.42 28.79 8.47
N LYS A 94 -13.24 29.06 7.16
CA LYS A 94 -14.32 29.50 6.25
C LYS A 94 -14.64 28.50 5.15
N SER A 95 -13.90 27.39 5.05
CA SER A 95 -14.13 26.34 4.06
C SER A 95 -15.40 25.53 4.32
N ALA A 96 -15.86 24.78 3.32
CA ALA A 96 -16.99 23.85 3.44
C ALA A 96 -16.82 22.81 4.56
N PHE A 97 -15.58 22.57 5.00
CA PHE A 97 -15.21 21.62 6.05
C PHE A 97 -15.06 22.24 7.44
N ALA A 98 -15.22 23.57 7.58
CA ALA A 98 -15.05 24.31 8.84
C ALA A 98 -15.86 23.71 10.00
N THR A 99 -17.08 23.23 9.72
CA THR A 99 -17.94 22.60 10.73
C THR A 99 -17.36 21.28 11.24
N SER A 100 -16.76 20.48 10.35
CA SER A 100 -16.15 19.19 10.70
C SER A 100 -14.88 19.42 11.53
N LYS A 101 -14.04 20.38 11.12
CA LYS A 101 -12.83 20.78 11.84
C LYS A 101 -13.15 21.35 13.23
N ARG A 102 -14.22 22.13 13.38
CA ARG A 102 -14.69 22.62 14.70
C ARG A 102 -15.14 21.49 15.62
N ARG A 103 -15.83 20.46 15.12
CA ARG A 103 -16.23 19.29 15.93
C ARG A 103 -15.00 18.50 16.39
N LEU A 104 -14.06 18.28 15.48
CA LEU A 104 -12.80 17.59 15.79
C LEU A 104 -11.97 18.36 16.82
N ASN A 105 -11.82 19.68 16.64
CA ASN A 105 -11.12 20.53 17.60
C ASN A 105 -11.82 20.59 18.96
N ARG A 106 -13.16 20.55 19.00
CA ARG A 106 -13.90 20.49 20.28
C ARG A 106 -13.63 19.20 21.04
N LYS A 107 -13.57 18.07 20.32
CA LYS A 107 -13.23 16.76 20.87
C LYS A 107 -11.76 16.68 21.31
N ARG A 108 -10.86 17.31 20.55
CA ARG A 108 -9.43 17.38 20.87
C ARG A 108 -9.11 18.34 22.03
N ASN A 109 -9.85 19.43 22.18
CA ASN A 109 -9.66 20.42 23.24
C ASN A 109 -10.37 20.05 24.55
N GLY A 110 -10.99 18.87 24.65
CA GLY A 110 -11.54 18.35 25.92
C GLY A 110 -12.72 19.15 26.49
N ASN A 111 -13.35 20.05 25.72
CA ASN A 111 -14.62 20.68 26.12
C ASN A 111 -15.77 19.73 25.80
N GLU A 112 -15.82 18.64 26.55
CA GLU A 112 -16.99 17.77 26.64
C GLU A 112 -17.85 18.28 27.80
N ASP A 113 -19.08 18.67 27.48
CA ASP A 113 -20.14 18.76 28.49
C ASP A 113 -20.19 17.40 29.19
N GLU A 114 -20.02 17.42 30.51
CA GLU A 114 -19.79 16.30 31.44
C GLU A 114 -20.91 15.23 31.46
N SER A 115 -21.90 15.32 30.56
CA SER A 115 -23.06 14.45 30.49
C SER A 115 -22.93 13.24 29.54
N GLU A 116 -21.79 13.04 28.88
CA GLU A 116 -21.62 11.94 27.90
C GLU A 116 -20.37 11.06 28.14
N SER A 117 -19.57 11.34 29.19
CA SER A 117 -18.28 10.66 29.42
C SER A 117 -18.35 9.31 30.17
N GLU A 118 -19.53 8.88 30.64
CA GLU A 118 -19.66 7.58 31.34
C GLU A 118 -19.86 6.38 30.42
N SER A 119 -20.03 6.59 29.10
CA SER A 119 -19.93 5.49 28.15
C SER A 119 -18.49 5.33 27.69
N GLU A 120 -17.63 4.83 28.58
CA GLU A 120 -16.39 4.18 28.13
C GLU A 120 -16.76 3.20 27.02
N ASP A 121 -16.24 3.47 25.83
CA ASP A 121 -16.60 2.84 24.58
C ASP A 121 -16.30 1.33 24.65
N VAL A 122 -17.30 0.55 25.05
CA VAL A 122 -17.30 -0.92 25.09
C VAL A 122 -16.94 -1.55 23.74
N GLU A 123 -16.93 -0.76 22.66
CA GLU A 123 -16.50 -1.17 21.33
C GLU A 123 -14.97 -1.20 21.16
N SER A 124 -14.21 -0.48 22.01
CA SER A 124 -12.74 -0.42 21.95
C SER A 124 -12.04 -1.61 22.61
N LYS A 125 -12.70 -2.27 23.58
CA LYS A 125 -12.14 -3.41 24.32
C LYS A 125 -12.67 -4.72 23.73
N LYS A 126 -11.78 -5.67 23.42
CA LYS A 126 -12.17 -7.01 22.97
C LYS A 126 -12.96 -7.73 24.08
N ARG A 127 -14.09 -8.34 23.73
CA ARG A 127 -14.90 -9.14 24.68
C ARG A 127 -14.13 -10.38 25.12
N LYS A 128 -14.04 -10.64 26.42
CA LYS A 128 -13.42 -11.86 27.00
C LYS A 128 -14.53 -12.86 27.35
N PHE A 129 -14.40 -14.11 26.90
CA PHE A 129 -15.30 -15.20 27.30
C PHE A 129 -14.72 -16.00 28.48
N ALA A 130 -15.59 -16.61 29.30
CA ALA A 130 -15.14 -17.50 30.37
C ALA A 130 -14.38 -18.71 29.77
N GLY A 131 -13.12 -18.90 30.18
CA GLY A 131 -12.22 -19.92 29.64
C GLY A 131 -11.17 -19.40 28.65
N GLN A 132 -11.18 -18.11 28.32
CA GLN A 132 -10.20 -17.47 27.45
C GLN A 132 -9.03 -16.93 28.28
N LEU A 133 -7.80 -17.25 27.87
CA LEU A 133 -6.58 -16.88 28.62
C LEU A 133 -6.29 -15.39 28.60
N GLU A 134 -5.54 -14.94 29.60
CA GLU A 134 -5.08 -13.57 29.71
C GLU A 134 -4.12 -13.19 28.59
N GLU A 135 -4.12 -11.90 28.23
CA GLU A 135 -3.24 -11.35 27.19
C GLU A 135 -1.78 -11.56 27.60
N GLY A 136 -1.10 -12.47 26.91
CA GLY A 136 0.29 -12.85 27.21
C GLY A 136 0.51 -14.34 27.45
N GLN A 137 -0.52 -15.19 27.41
CA GLN A 137 -0.36 -16.64 27.52
C GLN A 137 -0.79 -17.35 26.23
N LYS A 138 0.01 -18.33 25.76
CA LYS A 138 -0.31 -19.17 24.59
C LYS A 138 -0.68 -20.58 25.07
N GLU A 139 -1.79 -21.12 24.56
CA GLU A 139 -2.17 -22.53 24.77
C GLU A 139 -1.22 -23.45 24.01
N LEU A 140 -0.74 -24.50 24.68
CA LEU A 140 -0.04 -25.61 24.02
C LEU A 140 -1.04 -26.71 23.63
N LEU A 141 -0.58 -27.65 22.81
CA LEU A 141 -1.39 -28.78 22.38
C LEU A 141 -1.86 -29.61 23.59
N PRO A 142 -3.13 -30.05 23.63
CA PRO A 142 -3.63 -30.87 24.71
C PRO A 142 -2.89 -32.23 24.80
N ILE A 143 -2.40 -32.57 25.98
CA ILE A 143 -1.72 -33.84 26.26
C ILE A 143 -2.72 -34.81 26.92
N LYS A 144 -2.88 -35.99 26.32
CA LYS A 144 -3.63 -37.08 26.94
C LYS A 144 -2.69 -37.87 27.85
N LEU A 145 -2.97 -37.89 29.15
CA LEU A 145 -2.28 -38.79 30.08
C LEU A 145 -2.81 -40.22 29.94
N LYS A 146 -2.01 -41.19 30.41
CA LYS A 146 -2.40 -42.62 30.42
C LYS A 146 -3.68 -42.88 31.21
N ASP A 147 -3.99 -41.99 32.15
CA ASP A 147 -5.21 -41.99 32.98
C ASP A 147 -6.44 -41.41 32.23
N GLY A 148 -6.35 -41.13 30.93
CA GLY A 148 -7.44 -40.60 30.11
C GLY A 148 -7.77 -39.12 30.36
N THR A 149 -7.09 -38.47 31.29
CA THR A 149 -7.29 -37.05 31.62
C THR A 149 -6.58 -36.17 30.59
N LEU A 150 -7.28 -35.14 30.11
CA LEU A 150 -6.80 -34.22 29.07
C LEU A 150 -6.22 -32.96 29.72
N LEU A 151 -4.89 -32.79 29.68
CA LEU A 151 -4.22 -31.60 30.20
C LEU A 151 -4.00 -30.57 29.09
N ARG A 152 -4.30 -29.31 29.35
CA ARG A 152 -4.03 -28.17 28.44
C ARG A 152 -3.01 -27.23 29.10
N PRO A 153 -1.71 -27.49 28.94
CA PRO A 153 -0.70 -26.62 29.54
C PRO A 153 -0.66 -25.27 28.82
N THR A 154 -0.34 -24.21 29.58
CA THR A 154 -0.24 -22.84 29.07
C THR A 154 1.18 -22.31 29.29
N ARG A 155 1.75 -21.60 28.30
CA ARG A 155 3.08 -20.97 28.39
C ARG A 155 2.95 -19.44 28.33
N GLN A 156 3.68 -18.73 29.21
CA GLN A 156 3.80 -17.28 29.12
C GLN A 156 4.58 -16.92 27.85
N LYS A 157 4.02 -16.00 27.05
CA LYS A 157 4.61 -15.49 25.82
C LYS A 157 5.70 -14.49 26.21
N GLU A 158 6.87 -15.00 26.56
CA GLU A 158 8.08 -14.19 26.65
C GLU A 158 8.39 -13.66 25.25
N GLY A 159 8.48 -12.33 25.14
CA GLY A 159 8.96 -11.69 23.92
C GLY A 159 10.46 -11.85 23.84
N LYS A 160 10.92 -12.90 23.16
CA LYS A 160 12.26 -13.03 22.57
C LYS A 160 12.27 -14.22 21.61
N GLU A 161 12.69 -13.90 20.40
CA GLU A 161 13.15 -14.84 19.36
C GLU A 161 14.52 -15.42 19.76
N GLU A 162 14.97 -16.41 18.98
CA GLU A 162 16.20 -17.24 19.08
C GLU A 162 16.01 -18.54 19.90
N GLU A 163 15.83 -19.70 19.25
CA GLU A 163 16.76 -20.54 18.47
C GLU A 163 17.36 -21.66 19.33
N GLU A 164 17.15 -22.90 18.90
CA GLU A 164 18.01 -24.02 19.26
C GLU A 164 18.19 -24.87 17.98
N SER A 165 19.43 -24.85 17.50
CA SER A 165 19.98 -25.54 16.35
C SER A 165 20.53 -26.91 16.72
N GLU A 166 20.56 -27.82 15.74
CA GLU A 166 21.60 -28.83 15.39
C GLU A 166 20.91 -29.90 14.50
N ASP A 167 21.42 -30.41 13.39
CA ASP A 167 22.66 -30.30 12.62
C ASP A 167 22.44 -31.09 11.30
N ASP A 168 22.87 -30.58 10.14
CA ASP A 168 23.75 -31.28 9.18
C ASP A 168 24.17 -30.30 8.06
N GLY A 169 25.47 -30.21 7.80
CA GLY A 169 26.12 -29.03 7.23
C GLY A 169 26.34 -29.00 5.71
N VAL A 170 26.42 -27.76 5.18
CA VAL A 170 27.40 -27.30 4.18
C VAL A 170 27.59 -25.79 4.39
N GLU A 171 28.84 -25.35 4.52
CA GLU A 171 29.28 -23.95 4.66
C GLU A 171 28.70 -23.02 3.57
N ASP A 172 28.03 -21.93 3.98
CA ASP A 172 27.94 -20.68 3.22
C ASP A 172 27.59 -19.53 4.20
N GLU A 173 28.59 -18.67 4.40
CA GLU A 173 28.59 -17.26 4.84
C GLU A 173 27.46 -16.76 5.78
N GLU A 174 27.86 -16.35 6.98
CA GLU A 174 27.09 -15.60 7.99
C GLU A 174 26.19 -14.52 7.33
N GLU A 175 24.87 -14.75 7.34
CA GLU A 175 23.91 -13.74 6.94
C GLU A 175 23.80 -12.68 8.04
N ASP A 176 24.58 -11.61 7.89
CA ASP A 176 24.32 -10.33 8.56
C ASP A 176 22.86 -9.92 8.32
N GLN A 177 22.03 -9.97 9.37
CA GLN A 177 20.68 -9.41 9.32
C GLN A 177 20.82 -7.91 9.02
N PRO A 178 20.28 -7.40 7.90
CA PRO A 178 20.42 -5.99 7.57
C PRO A 178 19.64 -5.19 8.62
N HIS A 179 20.39 -4.45 9.42
CA HIS A 179 19.91 -3.43 10.35
C HIS A 179 18.86 -2.58 9.59
N ARG A 180 17.57 -2.79 9.85
CA ARG A 180 16.52 -2.03 9.19
C ARG A 180 16.63 -0.59 9.67
N GLU A 181 17.07 0.30 8.79
CA GLU A 181 17.14 1.72 9.07
C GLU A 181 15.72 2.26 9.31
N ASP A 182 15.43 2.66 10.55
CA ASP A 182 14.14 3.24 10.91
C ASP A 182 14.08 4.71 10.47
N PHE A 183 13.39 4.99 9.35
CA PHE A 183 13.20 6.35 8.83
C PHE A 183 12.05 7.13 9.49
N SER A 184 11.60 6.72 10.68
CA SER A 184 10.42 7.30 11.36
C SER A 184 10.64 8.74 11.83
N HIS A 185 11.90 9.18 11.93
CA HIS A 185 12.28 10.51 12.41
C HIS A 185 12.41 11.57 11.30
N LEU A 186 12.32 11.20 10.01
CA LEU A 186 12.53 12.13 8.89
C LEU A 186 11.26 12.92 8.54
N SER A 187 11.46 14.15 8.07
CA SER A 187 10.38 14.95 7.47
C SER A 187 9.88 14.34 6.16
N ALA A 188 8.66 14.70 5.72
CA ALA A 188 8.06 14.17 4.49
C ALA A 188 8.92 14.47 3.24
N SER A 189 9.54 15.64 3.17
CA SER A 189 10.45 16.03 2.08
C SER A 189 11.74 15.20 2.08
N GLU A 190 12.33 14.98 3.26
CA GLU A 190 13.54 14.20 3.44
C GLU A 190 13.31 12.71 3.14
N LEU A 191 12.15 12.17 3.50
CA LEU A 191 11.75 10.81 3.17
C LEU A 191 11.67 10.59 1.64
N LEU A 192 11.10 11.55 0.91
CA LEU A 192 11.06 11.49 -0.56
C LEU A 192 12.45 11.57 -1.18
N ALA A 193 13.33 12.42 -0.64
CA ALA A 193 14.72 12.49 -1.07
C ALA A 193 15.46 11.16 -0.84
N LYS A 194 15.30 10.57 0.35
CA LYS A 194 15.87 9.26 0.69
C LYS A 194 15.33 8.13 -0.18
N ARG A 195 14.03 8.14 -0.50
CA ARG A 195 13.44 7.20 -1.45
C ARG A 195 14.13 7.26 -2.82
N ARG A 196 14.39 8.47 -3.33
CA ARG A 196 15.07 8.67 -4.62
C ARG A 196 16.52 8.19 -4.56
N GLU A 197 17.24 8.50 -3.49
CA GLU A 197 18.62 8.06 -3.26
C GLU A 197 18.72 6.52 -3.26
N LEU A 198 17.90 5.85 -2.45
CA LEU A 198 17.85 4.39 -2.38
C LEU A 198 17.47 3.77 -3.73
N LEU A 199 16.48 4.34 -4.43
CA LEU A 199 16.11 3.90 -5.77
C LEU A 199 17.28 3.96 -6.75
N GLN A 200 18.07 5.03 -6.69
CA GLN A 200 19.21 5.21 -7.57
C GLN A 200 20.32 4.20 -7.25
N GLN A 201 20.62 3.98 -5.96
CA GLN A 201 21.57 2.95 -5.53
C GLN A 201 21.17 1.57 -6.05
N PHE A 202 19.90 1.17 -5.92
CA PHE A 202 19.42 -0.12 -6.43
C PHE A 202 19.44 -0.20 -7.96
N LYS A 203 19.20 0.90 -8.68
CA LYS A 203 19.36 0.91 -10.14
C LYS A 203 20.81 0.67 -10.54
N ASP A 204 21.76 1.30 -9.85
CA ASP A 204 23.18 1.13 -10.11
C ASP A 204 23.66 -0.28 -9.79
N THR A 205 23.18 -0.89 -8.70
CA THR A 205 23.51 -2.29 -8.36
C THR A 205 22.94 -3.27 -9.39
N ILE A 206 21.67 -3.11 -9.79
CA ILE A 206 21.04 -3.95 -10.83
C ILE A 206 21.81 -3.80 -12.15
N ALA A 207 22.16 -2.58 -12.56
CA ALA A 207 22.93 -2.32 -13.77
C ALA A 207 24.32 -2.97 -13.71
N SER A 208 25.01 -2.84 -12.58
CA SER A 208 26.31 -3.47 -12.36
C SER A 208 26.23 -4.99 -12.48
N HIS A 209 25.25 -5.63 -11.82
CA HIS A 209 25.06 -7.08 -11.91
C HIS A 209 24.72 -7.55 -13.32
N ALA A 210 23.82 -6.85 -14.02
CA ALA A 210 23.46 -7.15 -15.40
C ALA A 210 24.68 -7.03 -16.34
N ASN A 211 25.46 -5.96 -16.24
CA ASN A 211 26.65 -5.76 -17.05
C ASN A 211 27.72 -6.84 -16.79
N MET A 212 27.93 -7.23 -15.54
CA MET A 212 28.86 -8.31 -15.18
C MET A 212 28.44 -9.65 -15.78
N LEU A 213 27.14 -9.94 -15.80
CA LEU A 213 26.59 -11.16 -16.41
C LEU A 213 26.74 -11.17 -17.92
N LEU A 214 26.43 -10.05 -18.58
CA LEU A 214 26.56 -9.92 -20.03
C LEU A 214 28.02 -10.00 -20.49
N ALA A 215 28.96 -9.45 -19.70
CA ALA A 215 30.38 -9.50 -20.03
C ALA A 215 30.96 -10.91 -19.98
N ASN A 216 30.65 -11.68 -18.93
CA ASN A 216 31.14 -13.05 -18.75
C ASN A 216 30.13 -13.92 -17.98
N PRO A 217 29.20 -14.59 -18.67
CA PRO A 217 28.12 -15.32 -18.01
C PRO A 217 28.61 -16.54 -17.23
N GLN A 218 29.68 -17.20 -17.69
CA GLN A 218 30.22 -18.41 -17.06
C GLN A 218 30.95 -18.15 -15.73
N ALA A 219 31.54 -16.97 -15.57
CA ALA A 219 32.28 -16.61 -14.35
C ALA A 219 31.37 -15.99 -13.29
N ASN A 220 30.35 -15.23 -13.73
CA ASN A 220 29.53 -14.39 -12.85
C ASN A 220 28.16 -14.99 -12.53
N VAL A 221 28.03 -16.32 -12.56
CA VAL A 221 26.75 -17.04 -12.34
C VAL A 221 26.09 -16.67 -11.01
N VAL A 222 26.88 -16.37 -9.98
CA VAL A 222 26.41 -15.94 -8.66
C VAL A 222 25.55 -14.67 -8.75
N ARG A 223 25.80 -13.79 -9.73
CA ARG A 223 25.01 -12.56 -9.90
C ARG A 223 23.56 -12.83 -10.32
N LEU A 224 23.27 -13.98 -10.94
CA LEU A 224 21.88 -14.40 -11.19
C LEU A 224 21.13 -14.67 -9.88
N ARG A 225 21.83 -15.19 -8.85
CA ARG A 225 21.28 -15.34 -7.50
C ARG A 225 20.95 -13.96 -6.91
N ASP A 226 21.91 -13.04 -6.96
CA ASP A 226 21.76 -11.69 -6.41
C ASP A 226 20.56 -10.98 -7.04
N LEU A 227 20.46 -11.02 -8.38
CA LEU A 227 19.34 -10.45 -9.12
C LEU A 227 18.00 -11.12 -8.78
N TYR A 228 17.97 -12.45 -8.61
CA TYR A 228 16.77 -13.16 -8.21
C TYR A 228 16.33 -12.78 -6.78
N ASN A 229 17.27 -12.60 -5.86
CA ASN A 229 16.99 -12.16 -4.49
C ASN A 229 16.39 -10.74 -4.48
N LEU A 230 16.88 -9.85 -5.34
CA LEU A 230 16.29 -8.52 -5.55
C LEU A 230 14.84 -8.61 -6.09
N CYS A 231 14.54 -9.56 -6.99
CA CYS A 231 13.17 -9.82 -7.45
C CYS A 231 12.24 -10.27 -6.30
N ASN A 232 12.75 -11.07 -5.35
CA ASN A 232 11.99 -11.48 -4.16
C ASN A 232 11.76 -10.33 -3.16
N GLY A 233 12.48 -9.21 -3.30
CA GLY A 233 12.45 -8.12 -2.33
C GLY A 233 13.27 -8.41 -1.07
N GLU A 234 14.23 -9.32 -1.17
CA GLU A 234 15.13 -9.67 -0.06
C GLU A 234 16.15 -8.54 0.15
N LYS A 235 16.46 -8.22 1.41
CA LYS A 235 17.37 -7.13 1.80
C LYS A 235 16.99 -5.72 1.26
N ILE A 236 15.72 -5.51 0.88
CA ILE A 236 15.23 -4.21 0.38
C ILE A 236 14.31 -3.54 1.42
N HIS A 237 14.51 -2.25 1.64
CA HIS A 237 13.68 -1.46 2.54
C HIS A 237 12.23 -1.31 2.00
N GLY A 238 11.23 -1.39 2.88
CA GLY A 238 9.81 -1.39 2.52
C GLY A 238 9.37 -0.18 1.69
N LEU A 239 10.03 0.96 1.86
CA LEU A 239 9.75 2.20 1.10
C LEU A 239 9.97 2.07 -0.41
N VAL A 240 10.86 1.17 -0.82
CA VAL A 240 11.37 1.07 -2.21
C VAL A 240 11.17 -0.32 -2.80
N ARG A 241 10.58 -1.24 -2.05
CA ARG A 241 10.45 -2.65 -2.42
C ARG A 241 9.77 -2.86 -3.77
N GLU A 242 8.57 -2.33 -3.94
CA GLU A 242 7.78 -2.53 -5.16
C GLU A 242 8.47 -2.02 -6.44
N PRO A 243 8.95 -0.76 -6.52
CA PRO A 243 9.61 -0.27 -7.74
C PRO A 243 10.91 -1.02 -8.03
N VAL A 244 11.69 -1.41 -7.01
CA VAL A 244 12.93 -2.18 -7.23
C VAL A 244 12.62 -3.59 -7.72
N GLN A 245 11.63 -4.27 -7.15
CA GLN A 245 11.20 -5.58 -7.63
C GLN A 245 10.77 -5.53 -9.10
N LYS A 246 10.00 -4.50 -9.50
CA LYS A 246 9.58 -4.30 -10.90
C LYS A 246 10.78 -4.10 -11.84
N LEU A 247 11.73 -3.24 -11.45
CA LEU A 247 12.94 -2.97 -12.24
C LEU A 247 13.84 -4.21 -12.34
N ALA A 248 14.03 -4.92 -11.22
CA ALA A 248 14.81 -6.13 -11.16
C ALA A 248 14.20 -7.20 -12.08
N MET A 249 12.89 -7.45 -12.00
CA MET A 249 12.22 -8.44 -12.85
C MET A 249 12.42 -8.15 -14.34
N ALA A 250 12.15 -6.92 -14.79
CA ALA A 250 12.34 -6.52 -16.18
C ALA A 250 13.80 -6.71 -16.64
N SER A 251 14.77 -6.32 -15.79
CA SER A 251 16.20 -6.47 -16.08
C SER A 251 16.62 -7.94 -16.13
N THR A 252 16.13 -8.77 -15.20
CA THR A 252 16.44 -10.21 -15.17
C THR A 252 15.89 -10.94 -16.37
N LEU A 253 14.69 -10.59 -16.85
CA LEU A 253 14.12 -11.15 -18.07
C LEU A 253 15.06 -10.90 -19.25
N GLN A 254 15.48 -9.64 -19.44
CA GLN A 254 16.34 -9.27 -20.55
C GLN A 254 17.69 -10.00 -20.49
N VAL A 255 18.32 -10.04 -19.31
CA VAL A 255 19.60 -10.75 -19.13
C VAL A 255 19.46 -12.25 -19.38
N LEU A 256 18.36 -12.87 -18.94
CA LEU A 256 18.11 -14.29 -19.22
C LEU A 256 17.97 -14.54 -20.72
N LEU A 257 17.26 -13.68 -21.47
CA LEU A 257 17.15 -13.80 -22.93
C LEU A 257 18.49 -13.70 -23.64
N ASP A 258 19.35 -12.78 -23.22
CA ASP A 258 20.65 -12.54 -23.86
C ASP A 258 21.69 -13.63 -23.53
N VAL A 259 21.55 -14.30 -22.38
CA VAL A 259 22.50 -15.34 -21.90
C VAL A 259 22.10 -16.75 -22.36
N ILE A 260 20.87 -16.96 -22.85
CA ILE A 260 20.39 -18.28 -23.26
C ILE A 260 21.24 -18.84 -24.42
N PRO A 261 21.81 -20.05 -24.26
CA PRO A 261 22.50 -20.71 -25.36
C PRO A 261 21.51 -21.15 -26.45
N GLY A 262 21.95 -21.11 -27.72
CA GLY A 262 21.16 -21.58 -28.87
C GLY A 262 21.00 -23.10 -28.98
N TYR A 263 21.45 -23.88 -27.98
CA TYR A 263 21.33 -25.34 -27.95
C TYR A 263 20.45 -25.78 -26.78
N ALA A 264 19.82 -26.95 -26.90
CA ALA A 264 19.03 -27.53 -25.83
C ALA A 264 19.92 -28.05 -24.70
N ILE A 265 19.74 -27.52 -23.49
CA ILE A 265 20.46 -27.98 -22.29
C ILE A 265 19.81 -29.29 -21.79
N ARG A 266 20.61 -30.33 -21.62
CA ARG A 266 20.17 -31.64 -21.11
C ARG A 266 20.48 -31.75 -19.62
N GLU A 267 19.61 -32.40 -18.86
CA GLU A 267 19.91 -32.81 -17.48
C GLU A 267 20.97 -33.92 -17.45
N GLN A 268 22.00 -33.73 -16.62
CA GLN A 268 23.09 -34.71 -16.49
C GLN A 268 22.66 -35.95 -15.72
N SER A 269 23.12 -37.11 -16.17
CA SER A 269 22.92 -38.38 -15.46
C SER A 269 23.76 -38.43 -14.17
N ALA A 270 23.31 -39.19 -13.16
CA ALA A 270 24.03 -39.35 -11.90
C ALA A 270 25.44 -39.93 -12.09
N GLU A 271 25.63 -40.77 -13.11
CA GLU A 271 26.91 -41.36 -13.48
C GLU A 271 27.89 -40.31 -14.05
N GLU A 272 27.39 -39.32 -14.80
CA GLU A 272 28.18 -38.26 -15.42
C GLU A 272 28.63 -37.20 -14.41
N LYS A 273 27.81 -36.96 -13.35
CA LYS A 273 28.16 -36.07 -12.24
C LYS A 273 29.29 -36.63 -11.37
N ALA A 274 29.36 -37.95 -11.23
CA ALA A 274 30.42 -38.62 -10.47
C ALA A 274 31.77 -38.66 -11.23
N GLN A 275 31.74 -38.45 -12.55
CA GLN A 275 32.95 -38.48 -13.37
C GLN A 275 33.82 -37.23 -13.15
N LYS A 276 35.14 -37.43 -13.03
CA LYS A 276 36.10 -36.32 -12.94
C LYS A 276 36.22 -35.62 -14.28
N GLN A 277 35.65 -34.42 -14.37
CA GLN A 277 35.73 -33.56 -15.55
C GLN A 277 36.89 -32.55 -15.44
N LYS A 278 37.33 -32.04 -16.58
CA LYS A 278 38.31 -30.93 -16.63
C LYS A 278 37.68 -29.65 -16.06
N LYS A 279 38.51 -28.72 -15.58
CA LYS A 279 38.07 -27.46 -14.96
C LYS A 279 37.12 -26.65 -15.85
N GLU A 280 37.44 -26.52 -17.13
CA GLU A 280 36.62 -25.78 -18.09
C GLU A 280 35.25 -26.43 -18.30
N THR A 281 35.22 -27.75 -18.51
CA THR A 281 33.98 -28.52 -18.65
C THR A 281 33.11 -28.40 -17.40
N ARG A 282 33.71 -28.51 -16.21
CA ARG A 282 33.00 -28.35 -14.94
C ARG A 282 32.37 -26.97 -14.81
N ASN A 283 33.06 -25.91 -15.23
CA ASN A 283 32.52 -24.55 -15.18
C ASN A 283 31.32 -24.37 -16.12
N LEU A 284 31.37 -24.93 -17.34
CA LEU A 284 30.25 -24.92 -18.27
C LEU A 284 29.03 -25.63 -17.68
N VAL A 285 29.25 -26.81 -17.10
CA VAL A 285 28.20 -27.60 -16.45
C VAL A 285 27.57 -26.84 -15.29
N ASN A 286 28.38 -26.25 -14.42
CA ASN A 286 27.88 -25.45 -13.30
C ASN A 286 27.07 -24.24 -13.78
N PHE A 287 27.50 -23.61 -14.87
CA PHE A 287 26.80 -22.49 -15.49
C PHE A 287 25.43 -22.94 -16.03
N GLU A 288 25.39 -24.02 -16.82
CA GLU A 288 24.15 -24.57 -17.39
C GLU A 288 23.16 -24.99 -16.30
N GLU A 289 23.62 -25.72 -15.28
CA GLU A 289 22.76 -26.12 -14.16
C GLU A 289 22.19 -24.91 -13.43
N SER A 290 23.01 -23.90 -13.16
CA SER A 290 22.57 -22.70 -12.46
C SER A 290 21.61 -21.87 -13.31
N LEU A 291 21.87 -21.73 -14.61
CA LEU A 291 21.00 -21.02 -15.54
C LEU A 291 19.61 -21.67 -15.56
N LEU A 292 19.53 -23.00 -15.69
CA LEU A 292 18.27 -23.73 -15.65
C LEU A 292 17.53 -23.54 -14.31
N ARG A 293 18.27 -23.66 -13.18
CA ARG A 293 17.69 -23.47 -11.84
C ARG A 293 17.09 -22.07 -11.66
N TYR A 294 17.80 -21.01 -12.05
CA TYR A 294 17.30 -19.63 -11.89
C TYR A 294 16.22 -19.28 -12.90
N HIS A 295 16.30 -19.80 -14.12
CA HIS A 295 15.23 -19.64 -15.11
C HIS A 295 13.92 -20.27 -14.62
N LEU A 296 13.97 -21.50 -14.08
CA LEU A 296 12.81 -22.16 -13.50
C LEU A 296 12.25 -21.38 -12.30
N LYS A 297 13.12 -20.92 -11.39
CA LYS A 297 12.72 -20.09 -10.24
C LYS A 297 12.08 -18.76 -10.66
N TYR A 298 12.59 -18.14 -11.72
CA TYR A 298 12.03 -16.91 -12.28
C TYR A 298 10.63 -17.13 -12.86
N LEU A 299 10.43 -18.21 -13.63
CA LEU A 299 9.11 -18.56 -14.15
C LEU A 299 8.10 -18.85 -13.02
N GLN A 300 8.50 -19.58 -11.99
CA GLN A 300 7.66 -19.80 -10.80
C GLN A 300 7.31 -18.50 -10.08
N LEU A 301 8.23 -17.53 -10.05
CA LEU A 301 7.97 -16.21 -9.51
C LEU A 301 6.93 -15.47 -10.36
N CYS A 302 7.06 -15.48 -11.69
CA CYS A 302 6.08 -14.89 -12.59
C CYS A 302 4.70 -15.54 -12.45
N GLU A 303 4.63 -16.87 -12.32
CA GLU A 303 3.38 -17.60 -12.09
C GLU A 303 2.72 -17.17 -10.77
N LYS A 304 3.49 -17.11 -9.67
CA LYS A 304 2.99 -16.64 -8.37
C LYS A 304 2.42 -15.23 -8.46
N LEU A 305 3.10 -14.32 -9.16
CA LEU A 305 2.63 -12.95 -9.35
C LEU A 305 1.37 -12.89 -10.23
N SER A 306 1.30 -13.68 -11.30
CA SER A 306 0.13 -13.74 -12.17
C SER A 306 -1.10 -14.31 -11.46
N ASN A 307 -0.92 -15.29 -10.58
CA ASN A 307 -2.01 -15.90 -9.81
C ASN A 307 -2.48 -15.01 -8.64
N SER A 308 -1.66 -14.05 -8.22
CA SER A 308 -2.11 -13.03 -7.27
C SER A 308 -2.96 -11.98 -8.00
N GLU A 309 -4.29 -12.09 -7.88
CA GLU A 309 -5.25 -11.19 -8.53
C GLU A 309 -4.97 -9.70 -8.24
N SER A 310 -4.34 -9.39 -7.11
CA SER A 310 -3.96 -8.03 -6.69
C SER A 310 -2.82 -7.43 -7.50
N PHE A 311 -1.97 -8.24 -8.15
CA PHE A 311 -0.79 -7.75 -8.86
C PHE A 311 -1.07 -7.40 -10.33
N SER A 312 -2.07 -8.04 -10.95
CA SER A 312 -2.53 -7.72 -12.31
C SER A 312 -2.96 -6.24 -12.43
N PHE A 313 -3.63 -5.72 -11.39
CA PHE A 313 -4.04 -4.31 -11.32
C PHE A 313 -2.84 -3.35 -11.14
N LEU A 314 -1.78 -3.80 -10.47
CA LEU A 314 -0.56 -3.02 -10.19
C LEU A 314 0.47 -3.04 -11.33
N LEU A 315 0.35 -3.99 -12.27
CA LEU A 315 1.20 -4.11 -13.46
C LEU A 315 0.68 -3.27 -14.62
N PHE A 316 -0.65 -3.09 -14.71
CA PHE A 316 -1.32 -2.29 -15.74
C PHE A 316 -1.63 -0.84 -15.35
N SER A 317 -1.34 -0.43 -14.11
CA SER A 317 -1.42 0.98 -13.70
C SER A 317 -0.10 1.69 -14.05
N TYR A 318 -0.03 2.14 -15.30
CA TYR A 318 0.91 3.13 -15.82
C TYR A 318 0.09 4.20 -16.54
#